data_AF-A0A7X2NJU4-F1
#
_entry.id   AF-A0A7X2NJU4-F1
#
_cell.length_a   1.000
_cell.length_b   1.000
_cell.length_c   1.000
_cell.angle_alpha   90.00
_cell.angle_beta   90.00
_cell.angle_gamma   90.00
#
_symmetry.space_group_name_H-M   'P 1'
#
loop_
_entity.id
_entity.type
_entity.pdbx_description
1 polymer ?
#
loop_
_entity_poly.entity_id
_entity_poly.type
_entity_poly.pdbx_seq_one_letter_code
_entity_poly.pdbx_strand_id
1 'polypeptide(L)'
;MRRMIMRTASALLAFLLLFGLAACGSKSQDGTGSGDAASIPADGSTGKGVLADGRQPDKDMSAAPDEGTEQEALAWLREFMAEYAPQAAIAAAYLGCRGADDTTSLTEWLWDNSPGLMDEMPFIRTIPPVRILGPGYGDLYCIVPRDDRTTLSVNHVTWKSTGNGVWPEPDEVLYREEYAQPVLVFVGYEEFRDEPDIEIIASDSGGAGGLVTWYPVWDVEVGGDMIVPTGEDYAPLVMDFTLFGDITGLDYWGDPDSWEPTGDDWWVPPTEEGLADTCWVCDGWSLNLLGGGGDPNCAGIAELYCQFEDGQEYQLLYSGVWRMVDDCLQLIVSTGAGNLPSDASGVFPVLIDPSGDYLHIQQDRDNGMRPPFFDNDMSSMELIRSYG
;
A
#
# COMPACT_ATOMS: atom_id res chain seq x y z
N MET A 1 10.53 1.33 -44.20
CA MET A 1 9.69 0.12 -43.95
C MET A 1 8.71 0.26 -42.78
N ARG A 2 8.92 1.11 -41.77
CA ARG A 2 7.92 1.31 -40.68
C ARG A 2 6.63 2.06 -41.07
N ARG A 3 6.61 2.87 -42.13
CA ARG A 3 5.37 3.57 -42.59
C ARG A 3 4.48 2.78 -43.56
N MET A 4 4.94 1.63 -44.07
CA MET A 4 4.13 0.76 -44.95
C MET A 4 3.35 -0.31 -44.17
N ILE A 5 3.80 -0.68 -42.97
CA ILE A 5 3.13 -1.70 -42.13
C ILE A 5 1.85 -1.15 -41.47
N MET A 6 1.81 0.15 -41.17
CA MET A 6 0.67 0.77 -40.48
C MET A 6 -0.55 1.01 -41.39
N ARG A 7 -0.36 1.05 -42.73
CA ARG A 7 -1.47 1.19 -43.70
C ARG A 7 -2.09 -0.15 -44.12
N THR A 8 -1.38 -1.26 -43.97
CA THR A 8 -1.91 -2.60 -44.27
C THR A 8 -2.72 -3.18 -43.10
N ALA A 9 -2.41 -2.81 -41.85
CA ALA A 9 -3.15 -3.28 -40.67
C ALA A 9 -4.58 -2.69 -40.60
N SER A 10 -4.77 -1.40 -40.91
CA SER A 10 -6.11 -0.79 -40.90
C SER A 10 -7.03 -1.28 -42.03
N ALA A 11 -6.47 -1.76 -43.14
CA ALA A 11 -7.26 -2.34 -44.24
C ALA A 11 -7.74 -3.78 -43.93
N LEU A 12 -6.98 -4.54 -43.13
CA LEU A 12 -7.35 -5.89 -42.68
C LEU A 12 -8.44 -5.87 -41.61
N LEU A 13 -8.44 -4.86 -40.73
CA LEU A 13 -9.49 -4.69 -39.71
C LEU A 13 -10.85 -4.32 -40.33
N ALA A 14 -10.85 -3.53 -41.42
CA ALA A 14 -12.06 -3.15 -42.15
C ALA A 14 -12.65 -4.31 -42.99
N PHE A 15 -11.82 -5.28 -43.42
CA PHE A 15 -12.29 -6.45 -44.18
C PHE A 15 -12.94 -7.53 -43.30
N LEU A 16 -12.57 -7.61 -42.01
CA LEU A 16 -13.14 -8.56 -41.05
C LEU A 16 -14.51 -8.13 -40.49
N LEU A 17 -14.81 -6.82 -40.50
CA LEU A 17 -16.10 -6.28 -40.04
C LEU A 17 -17.25 -6.41 -41.06
N LEU A 18 -16.97 -6.79 -42.32
CA LEU A 18 -17.97 -6.91 -43.38
C LEU A 18 -18.48 -8.34 -43.64
N PHE A 19 -17.96 -9.36 -42.94
CA PHE A 19 -18.35 -10.77 -43.16
C PHE A 19 -19.11 -11.45 -42.01
N GLY A 20 -19.53 -10.70 -40.98
CA GLY A 20 -20.22 -11.25 -39.80
C GLY A 20 -21.75 -11.37 -39.88
N LEU A 21 -22.41 -10.97 -40.98
CA LEU A 21 -23.87 -10.97 -41.08
C LEU A 21 -24.37 -11.81 -42.26
N ALA A 22 -24.40 -13.14 -42.09
CA ALA A 22 -25.34 -14.04 -42.78
C ALA A 22 -25.25 -15.47 -42.24
N ALA A 23 -26.27 -15.91 -41.49
CA ALA A 23 -26.90 -17.26 -41.51
C ALA A 23 -27.67 -17.48 -40.17
N CYS A 24 -29.00 -17.29 -40.19
CA CYS A 24 -30.01 -18.37 -40.12
C CYS A 24 -29.95 -19.15 -38.78
N GLY A 25 -30.93 -19.09 -37.87
CA GLY A 25 -32.38 -19.04 -38.05
C GLY A 25 -32.96 -20.45 -38.02
N SER A 26 -33.55 -20.86 -36.89
CA SER A 26 -34.71 -21.77 -36.87
C SER A 26 -35.49 -21.65 -35.57
N LYS A 27 -36.82 -21.68 -35.75
CA LYS A 27 -37.91 -21.32 -34.85
C LYS A 27 -38.60 -22.59 -34.33
N SER A 28 -39.21 -22.55 -33.13
CA SER A 28 -40.40 -23.30 -32.68
C SER A 28 -40.81 -22.67 -31.32
N GLN A 29 -41.86 -21.84 -31.15
CA GLN A 29 -43.32 -22.11 -31.03
C GLN A 29 -43.64 -23.33 -30.14
N ASP A 30 -44.55 -23.30 -29.15
CA ASP A 30 -45.76 -22.51 -28.86
C ASP A 30 -45.93 -22.35 -27.32
N GLY A 31 -46.58 -21.29 -26.81
CA GLY A 31 -48.02 -21.26 -26.48
C GLY A 31 -48.22 -21.51 -24.97
N THR A 32 -48.68 -20.57 -24.14
CA THR A 32 -50.10 -20.20 -23.88
C THR A 32 -49.99 -19.30 -22.63
N GLY A 33 -50.60 -18.13 -22.42
CA GLY A 33 -51.83 -17.53 -22.88
C GLY A 33 -52.48 -16.88 -21.64
N SER A 34 -52.91 -15.62 -21.77
CA SER A 34 -53.88 -14.91 -20.90
C SER A 34 -53.42 -14.61 -19.46
N GLY A 35 -53.56 -13.42 -18.89
CA GLY A 35 -54.48 -12.32 -19.15
C GLY A 35 -54.98 -11.81 -17.79
N ASP A 36 -55.22 -10.50 -17.71
CA ASP A 36 -55.92 -9.73 -16.68
C ASP A 36 -55.10 -9.34 -15.42
N ALA A 37 -54.63 -8.09 -15.31
CA ALA A 37 -55.32 -6.79 -15.23
C ALA A 37 -55.86 -6.45 -13.83
N ALA A 38 -55.22 -5.41 -13.28
CA ALA A 38 -55.78 -4.34 -12.44
C ALA A 38 -56.32 -4.70 -11.05
N SER A 39 -55.79 -4.04 -10.03
CA SER A 39 -56.38 -2.77 -9.54
C SER A 39 -55.60 -2.19 -8.37
N ILE A 40 -55.19 -0.94 -8.51
CA ILE A 40 -54.81 -0.02 -7.42
C ILE A 40 -56.10 0.53 -6.80
N PRO A 41 -56.12 0.82 -5.49
CA PRO A 41 -56.45 2.17 -5.07
C PRO A 41 -55.41 2.74 -4.08
N ALA A 42 -55.12 4.03 -4.28
CA ALA A 42 -54.45 4.91 -3.35
C ALA A 42 -55.38 5.28 -2.18
N ASP A 43 -54.84 5.58 -0.99
CA ASP A 43 -54.71 6.96 -0.49
C ASP A 43 -54.08 7.03 0.93
N GLY A 44 -53.23 8.05 1.12
CA GLY A 44 -53.03 8.87 2.32
C GLY A 44 -52.66 8.27 3.69
N SER A 45 -51.41 8.50 4.13
CA SER A 45 -51.09 9.44 5.24
C SER A 45 -49.79 9.10 5.99
N THR A 46 -48.82 10.00 5.85
CA THR A 46 -47.85 10.53 6.83
C THR A 46 -47.75 9.86 8.22
N GLY A 47 -46.53 9.44 8.59
CA GLY A 47 -46.15 9.37 10.02
C GLY A 47 -45.12 8.30 10.42
N LYS A 48 -43.83 8.66 10.35
CA LYS A 48 -42.81 8.50 11.41
C LYS A 48 -42.60 7.10 12.05
N GLY A 49 -41.46 6.50 11.69
CA GLY A 49 -40.56 5.75 12.60
C GLY A 49 -41.04 4.39 13.11
N VAL A 50 -40.55 3.32 12.47
CA VAL A 50 -40.63 1.95 13.03
C VAL A 50 -39.24 1.32 12.99
N LEU A 51 -38.78 0.98 14.19
CA LEU A 51 -37.76 0.01 14.53
C LEU A 51 -38.04 -1.32 13.80
N ALA A 52 -37.04 -1.89 13.12
CA ALA A 52 -37.02 -3.30 12.75
C ALA A 52 -35.68 -3.84 13.27
N ASP A 53 -35.70 -4.37 14.49
CA ASP A 53 -35.83 -5.80 14.79
C ASP A 53 -34.62 -6.57 14.28
N GLY A 54 -33.66 -6.73 15.19
CA GLY A 54 -32.43 -7.46 14.98
C GLY A 54 -32.73 -8.94 14.80
N ARG A 55 -32.47 -9.44 13.60
CA ARG A 55 -32.36 -10.88 13.37
C ARG A 55 -30.96 -11.31 13.77
N GLN A 56 -30.81 -11.74 15.03
CA GLN A 56 -29.72 -12.63 15.41
C GLN A 56 -29.93 -13.98 14.70
N PRO A 57 -28.95 -14.50 13.95
CA PRO A 57 -28.96 -15.92 13.60
C PRO A 57 -28.24 -16.70 14.69
N ASP A 58 -28.97 -17.61 15.33
CA ASP A 58 -28.37 -18.77 16.00
C ASP A 58 -27.62 -19.58 14.93
N LYS A 59 -26.28 -19.47 14.87
CA LYS A 59 -25.44 -20.35 14.03
C LYS A 59 -25.13 -21.62 14.83
N ASP A 60 -25.77 -22.71 14.42
CA ASP A 60 -25.43 -24.09 14.76
C ASP A 60 -24.02 -24.40 14.20
N MET A 61 -23.01 -24.32 15.07
CA MET A 61 -21.62 -24.65 14.81
C MET A 61 -21.45 -26.17 14.72
N SER A 62 -22.02 -26.82 13.70
CA SER A 62 -21.73 -28.25 13.45
C SER A 62 -21.98 -28.76 12.02
N ALA A 63 -22.43 -27.92 11.09
CA ALA A 63 -22.56 -28.34 9.69
C ALA A 63 -21.19 -28.41 9.02
N ALA A 64 -20.84 -29.57 8.46
CA ALA A 64 -19.70 -29.68 7.57
C ALA A 64 -19.88 -28.70 6.41
N PRO A 65 -18.83 -27.97 6.03
CA PRO A 65 -18.95 -26.96 5.00
C PRO A 65 -19.29 -27.59 3.63
N ASP A 66 -20.06 -26.88 2.82
CA ASP A 66 -20.40 -27.30 1.46
C ASP A 66 -19.14 -27.18 0.58
N GLU A 67 -18.53 -28.31 0.23
CA GLU A 67 -17.31 -28.39 -0.59
C GLU A 67 -17.45 -27.63 -1.92
N GLY A 68 -18.68 -27.51 -2.45
CA GLY A 68 -18.95 -26.73 -3.67
C GLY A 68 -18.66 -25.25 -3.50
N THR A 69 -19.09 -24.65 -2.39
CA THR A 69 -18.91 -23.22 -2.11
C THR A 69 -17.44 -22.84 -1.90
N GLU A 70 -16.64 -23.74 -1.32
CA GLU A 70 -15.21 -23.48 -1.04
C GLU A 70 -14.37 -23.48 -2.32
N GLN A 71 -14.62 -24.45 -3.21
CA GLN A 71 -13.95 -24.52 -4.50
C GLN A 71 -14.37 -23.36 -5.40
N GLU A 72 -15.64 -22.96 -5.36
CA GLU A 72 -16.15 -21.79 -6.08
C GLU A 72 -15.49 -20.49 -5.60
N ALA A 73 -15.37 -20.28 -4.28
CA ALA A 73 -14.71 -19.10 -3.73
C ALA A 73 -13.20 -19.04 -4.09
N LEU A 74 -12.50 -20.18 -3.99
CA LEU A 74 -11.09 -20.25 -4.38
C LEU A 74 -10.89 -19.99 -5.88
N ALA A 75 -11.77 -20.56 -6.73
CA ALA A 75 -11.73 -20.33 -8.17
C ALA A 75 -11.99 -18.86 -8.50
N TRP A 76 -12.99 -18.26 -7.85
CA TRP A 76 -13.30 -16.84 -8.01
C TRP A 76 -12.12 -15.94 -7.64
N LEU A 77 -11.46 -16.17 -6.49
CA LEU A 77 -10.29 -15.38 -6.08
C LEU A 77 -9.14 -15.46 -7.10
N ARG A 78 -8.93 -16.64 -7.70
CA ARG A 78 -7.91 -16.84 -8.75
C ARG A 78 -8.28 -16.15 -10.04
N GLU A 79 -9.54 -16.20 -10.46
CA GLU A 79 -10.03 -15.46 -11.63
C GLU A 79 -9.90 -13.95 -11.41
N PHE A 80 -10.27 -13.47 -10.22
CA PHE A 80 -10.09 -12.09 -9.81
C PHE A 80 -8.62 -11.69 -9.91
N MET A 81 -7.72 -12.40 -9.22
CA MET A 81 -6.27 -12.14 -9.31
C MET A 81 -5.74 -12.19 -10.74
N ALA A 82 -6.28 -13.05 -11.61
CA ALA A 82 -5.84 -13.10 -13.00
C ALA A 82 -6.24 -11.88 -13.82
N GLU A 83 -7.42 -11.31 -13.56
CA GLU A 83 -7.94 -10.11 -14.23
C GLU A 83 -7.25 -8.84 -13.71
N TYR A 84 -7.07 -8.78 -12.40
CA TYR A 84 -6.81 -7.56 -11.66
C TYR A 84 -5.33 -7.42 -11.30
N ALA A 85 -4.68 -8.49 -10.85
CA ALA A 85 -3.25 -8.54 -10.53
C ALA A 85 -2.52 -9.56 -11.44
N PRO A 86 -2.48 -9.36 -12.77
CA PRO A 86 -1.99 -10.38 -13.70
C PRO A 86 -0.55 -10.82 -13.43
N GLN A 87 0.28 -9.93 -12.89
CA GLN A 87 1.67 -10.19 -12.50
C GLN A 87 1.83 -10.87 -11.13
N ALA A 88 0.78 -10.93 -10.31
CA ALA A 88 0.85 -11.53 -8.99
C ALA A 88 0.94 -13.06 -9.08
N ALA A 89 1.94 -13.64 -8.42
CA ALA A 89 2.14 -15.09 -8.37
C ALA A 89 1.30 -15.76 -7.28
N ILE A 90 0.90 -14.98 -6.28
CA ILE A 90 0.10 -15.40 -5.14
C ILE A 90 -0.85 -14.27 -4.73
N ALA A 91 -1.93 -14.63 -4.05
CA ALA A 91 -2.72 -13.70 -3.25
C ALA A 91 -2.45 -13.97 -1.77
N ALA A 92 -2.51 -12.94 -0.93
CA ALA A 92 -2.34 -13.05 0.51
C ALA A 92 -3.38 -12.23 1.27
N ALA A 93 -3.77 -12.70 2.45
CA ALA A 93 -4.60 -11.95 3.38
C ALA A 93 -4.08 -12.09 4.79
N TYR A 94 -4.05 -10.99 5.52
CA TYR A 94 -3.79 -10.98 6.96
C TYR A 94 -5.05 -11.34 7.74
N LEU A 95 -4.92 -12.25 8.70
CA LEU A 95 -6.02 -12.82 9.50
C LEU A 95 -5.97 -12.39 10.97
N GLY A 96 -4.98 -11.57 11.35
CA GLY A 96 -4.78 -11.09 12.72
C GLY A 96 -3.55 -11.69 13.40
N CYS A 97 -3.24 -11.17 14.59
CA CYS A 97 -2.11 -11.60 15.42
C CYS A 97 -2.60 -12.48 16.58
N ARG A 98 -2.16 -13.74 16.61
CA ARG A 98 -2.56 -14.71 17.63
C ARG A 98 -1.55 -14.76 18.78
N GLY A 99 -2.03 -14.61 20.02
CA GLY A 99 -1.20 -14.74 21.22
C GLY A 99 -0.70 -16.17 21.46
N ALA A 100 0.53 -16.31 21.98
CA ALA A 100 1.14 -17.61 22.29
C ALA A 100 0.44 -18.36 23.45
N ASP A 101 -0.29 -17.65 24.29
CA ASP A 101 -1.10 -18.18 25.39
C ASP A 101 -2.56 -18.47 24.99
N ASP A 102 -2.94 -18.20 23.73
CA ASP A 102 -4.29 -18.43 23.24
C ASP A 102 -4.58 -19.93 22.98
N THR A 103 -5.43 -20.50 23.83
CA THR A 103 -5.83 -21.91 23.79
C THR A 103 -7.03 -22.21 22.89
N THR A 104 -7.64 -21.18 22.29
CA THR A 104 -8.84 -21.30 21.44
C THR A 104 -8.54 -22.14 20.21
N SER A 105 -9.54 -22.86 19.68
CA SER A 105 -9.32 -23.58 18.42
C SER A 105 -9.05 -22.58 17.29
N LEU A 106 -8.18 -22.91 16.31
CA LEU A 106 -7.86 -21.98 15.23
C LEU A 106 -9.12 -21.54 14.46
N THR A 107 -10.04 -22.47 14.20
CA THR A 107 -11.29 -22.15 13.52
C THR A 107 -12.13 -21.13 14.28
N GLU A 108 -12.29 -21.31 15.60
CA GLU A 108 -13.01 -20.35 16.45
C GLU A 108 -12.30 -19.00 16.51
N TRP A 109 -10.96 -19.01 16.68
CA TRP A 109 -10.14 -17.81 16.66
C TRP A 109 -10.27 -17.03 15.34
N LEU A 110 -10.32 -17.70 14.19
CA LEU A 110 -10.53 -17.07 12.88
C LEU A 110 -11.90 -16.41 12.75
N TRP A 111 -12.95 -17.02 13.30
CA TRP A 111 -14.28 -16.42 13.31
C TRP A 111 -14.34 -15.17 14.18
N ASP A 112 -13.60 -15.14 15.28
CA ASP A 112 -13.55 -13.97 16.15
C ASP A 112 -12.73 -12.83 15.55
N ASN A 113 -11.65 -13.13 14.81
CA ASN A 113 -10.74 -12.11 14.27
C ASN A 113 -11.07 -11.66 12.84
N SER A 114 -11.54 -12.55 11.97
CA SER A 114 -11.80 -12.24 10.55
C SER A 114 -13.13 -12.83 10.06
N PRO A 115 -14.28 -12.51 10.71
CA PRO A 115 -15.56 -13.11 10.37
C PRO A 115 -16.02 -12.83 8.94
N GLY A 116 -15.80 -11.61 8.43
CA GLY A 116 -16.17 -11.23 7.06
C GLY A 116 -15.41 -12.06 6.02
N LEU A 117 -14.10 -12.17 6.18
CA LEU A 117 -13.27 -12.96 5.27
C LEU A 117 -13.55 -14.46 5.40
N MET A 118 -13.91 -14.96 6.58
CA MET A 118 -14.32 -16.35 6.79
C MET A 118 -15.67 -16.68 6.12
N ASP A 119 -16.58 -15.72 6.03
CA ASP A 119 -17.85 -15.86 5.31
C ASP A 119 -17.63 -15.77 3.78
N GLU A 120 -16.83 -14.80 3.30
CA GLU A 120 -16.56 -14.58 1.86
C GLU A 120 -15.58 -15.58 1.23
N MET A 121 -14.60 -16.04 2.01
CA MET A 121 -13.55 -16.99 1.60
C MET A 121 -13.63 -18.30 2.39
N PRO A 122 -14.70 -19.09 2.20
CA PRO A 122 -14.94 -20.30 3.00
C PRO A 122 -13.91 -21.42 2.78
N PHE A 123 -12.99 -21.33 1.82
CA PHE A 123 -11.89 -22.30 1.73
C PHE A 123 -10.87 -22.15 2.87
N ILE A 124 -10.79 -20.98 3.52
CA ILE A 124 -9.82 -20.71 4.60
C ILE A 124 -10.01 -21.69 5.76
N ARG A 125 -11.27 -21.98 6.11
CA ARG A 125 -11.64 -22.91 7.20
C ARG A 125 -11.31 -24.39 6.93
N THR A 126 -11.08 -24.77 5.67
CA THR A 126 -10.82 -26.17 5.27
C THR A 126 -9.39 -26.44 4.86
N ILE A 127 -8.50 -25.44 5.02
CA ILE A 127 -7.06 -25.68 4.91
C ILE A 127 -6.66 -26.75 5.94
N PRO A 128 -6.13 -27.90 5.49
CA PRO A 128 -5.85 -29.02 6.38
C PRO A 128 -4.68 -28.69 7.31
N PRO A 129 -4.61 -29.29 8.50
CA PRO A 129 -3.57 -28.98 9.49
C PRO A 129 -2.12 -29.09 8.98
N VAL A 130 -1.85 -29.96 8.00
CA VAL A 130 -0.52 -30.11 7.38
C VAL A 130 -0.08 -28.88 6.55
N ARG A 131 -1.01 -27.99 6.21
CA ARG A 131 -0.79 -26.73 5.49
C ARG A 131 -0.95 -25.51 6.39
N ILE A 132 -0.89 -25.72 7.71
CA ILE A 132 -0.82 -24.67 8.71
C ILE A 132 0.62 -24.67 9.22
N LEU A 133 1.36 -23.61 8.91
CA LEU A 133 2.81 -23.52 9.02
C LEU A 133 3.21 -22.53 10.11
N GLY A 134 4.41 -22.71 10.67
CA GLY A 134 4.94 -21.85 11.71
C GLY A 134 4.55 -22.30 13.13
N PRO A 135 4.82 -21.46 14.15
CA PRO A 135 4.78 -21.86 15.55
C PRO A 135 3.38 -21.93 16.18
N GLY A 136 2.33 -21.48 15.47
CA GLY A 136 0.95 -21.48 15.96
C GLY A 136 0.52 -20.20 16.69
N TYR A 137 1.38 -19.19 16.72
CA TYR A 137 1.15 -17.86 17.29
C TYR A 137 1.90 -16.82 16.45
N GLY A 138 1.62 -15.53 16.66
CA GLY A 138 2.11 -14.43 15.83
C GLY A 138 1.10 -14.02 14.75
N ASP A 139 1.58 -13.28 13.77
CA ASP A 139 0.77 -12.77 12.65
C ASP A 139 0.38 -13.93 11.73
N LEU A 140 -0.91 -14.10 11.48
CA LEU A 140 -1.42 -15.19 10.65
C LEU A 140 -1.78 -14.67 9.25
N TYR A 141 -1.22 -15.31 8.23
CA TYR A 141 -1.54 -15.01 6.84
C TYR A 141 -2.15 -16.22 6.13
N CYS A 142 -3.12 -15.97 5.25
CA CYS A 142 -3.58 -16.94 4.25
C CYS A 142 -2.87 -16.68 2.94
N ILE A 143 -2.18 -17.68 2.40
CA ILE A 143 -1.44 -17.59 1.14
C ILE A 143 -2.11 -18.48 0.10
N VAL A 144 -2.51 -17.88 -1.01
CA VAL A 144 -3.26 -18.54 -2.09
C VAL A 144 -2.43 -18.52 -3.38
N PRO A 145 -2.02 -19.69 -3.89
CA PRO A 145 -1.33 -19.80 -5.17
C PRO A 145 -2.22 -19.36 -6.34
N ARG A 146 -1.64 -18.64 -7.31
CA ARG A 146 -2.34 -18.11 -8.49
C ARG A 146 -3.19 -19.14 -9.21
N ASP A 147 -2.59 -20.30 -9.44
CA ASP A 147 -3.25 -21.40 -10.11
C ASP A 147 -2.64 -22.74 -9.66
N ASP A 148 -3.01 -23.82 -10.35
CA ASP A 148 -2.50 -25.15 -10.06
C ASP A 148 -1.02 -25.33 -10.43
N ARG A 149 -0.39 -24.42 -11.19
CA ARG A 149 1.00 -24.49 -11.67
C ARG A 149 1.96 -23.61 -10.88
N THR A 150 1.45 -22.93 -9.86
CA THR A 150 2.22 -22.06 -9.01
C THR A 150 3.09 -22.89 -8.08
N THR A 151 4.41 -22.69 -8.17
CA THR A 151 5.36 -23.24 -7.20
C THR A 151 5.37 -22.34 -5.97
N LEU A 152 5.39 -22.91 -4.77
CA LEU A 152 5.44 -22.17 -3.50
C LEU A 152 6.43 -22.83 -2.56
N SER A 153 7.29 -22.03 -1.93
CA SER A 153 8.02 -22.43 -0.72
C SER A 153 7.84 -21.42 0.39
N VAL A 154 7.67 -21.94 1.60
CA VAL A 154 7.65 -21.18 2.85
C VAL A 154 8.84 -21.67 3.67
N ASN A 155 9.76 -20.77 3.97
CA ASN A 155 10.98 -21.05 4.72
C ASN A 155 10.97 -20.26 6.03
N HIS A 156 11.50 -20.85 7.08
CA HIS A 156 11.92 -20.12 8.27
C HIS A 156 13.27 -19.45 8.00
N VAL A 157 13.40 -18.20 8.40
CA VAL A 157 14.63 -17.40 8.24
C VAL A 157 15.09 -16.85 9.57
N THR A 158 16.39 -16.96 9.81
CA THR A 158 17.05 -16.25 10.91
C THR A 158 17.78 -15.04 10.33
N TRP A 159 17.56 -13.87 10.92
CA TRP A 159 18.24 -12.65 10.52
C TRP A 159 19.61 -12.54 11.20
N LYS A 160 20.66 -12.27 10.43
CA LYS A 160 22.02 -12.15 10.97
C LYS A 160 22.58 -10.75 10.78
N SER A 161 23.04 -10.17 11.89
CA SER A 161 23.78 -8.93 11.85
C SER A 161 25.16 -9.16 11.23
N THR A 162 25.37 -8.55 10.08
CA THR A 162 26.70 -8.28 9.52
C THR A 162 27.07 -6.84 9.86
N GLY A 163 28.37 -6.51 9.84
CA GLY A 163 28.82 -5.14 10.13
C GLY A 163 28.21 -4.03 9.25
N ASN A 164 27.46 -4.38 8.19
CA ASN A 164 26.80 -3.47 7.26
C ASN A 164 25.26 -3.61 7.24
N GLY A 165 24.64 -4.30 8.20
CA GLY A 165 23.19 -4.48 8.26
C GLY A 165 22.78 -5.91 8.62
N VAL A 166 21.47 -6.14 8.71
CA VAL A 166 20.86 -7.45 8.96
C VAL A 166 20.46 -8.10 7.63
N TRP A 167 20.65 -9.41 7.52
CA TRP A 167 20.32 -10.17 6.32
C TRP A 167 19.60 -11.47 6.69
N PRO A 168 18.59 -11.90 5.93
CA PRO A 168 17.89 -13.14 6.18
C PRO A 168 18.73 -14.32 5.72
N GLU A 169 18.81 -15.36 6.55
CA GLU A 169 19.40 -16.64 6.20
C GLU A 169 18.38 -17.77 6.41
N PRO A 170 17.88 -18.41 5.33
CA PRO A 170 16.98 -19.55 5.46
C PRO A 170 17.64 -20.71 6.18
N ASP A 171 17.00 -21.19 7.24
CA ASP A 171 17.50 -22.28 8.08
C ASP A 171 16.58 -23.52 8.08
N GLU A 172 15.28 -23.36 7.84
CA GLU A 172 14.32 -24.46 7.72
C GLU A 172 13.34 -24.25 6.55
N VAL A 173 12.98 -25.34 5.84
CA VAL A 173 11.92 -25.32 4.82
C VAL A 173 10.66 -25.90 5.44
N LEU A 174 9.67 -25.04 5.71
CA LEU A 174 8.40 -25.43 6.33
C LEU A 174 7.44 -26.07 5.33
N TYR A 175 7.46 -25.58 4.08
CA TYR A 175 6.63 -26.08 2.99
C TYR A 175 7.29 -25.83 1.65
N ARG A 176 7.16 -26.78 0.72
CA ARG A 176 7.58 -26.61 -0.67
C ARG A 176 6.77 -27.52 -1.58
N GLU A 177 6.09 -26.93 -2.55
CA GLU A 177 5.30 -27.66 -3.56
C GLU A 177 5.45 -27.01 -4.93
N GLU A 178 5.45 -27.85 -5.98
CA GLU A 178 5.45 -27.40 -7.38
C GLU A 178 4.03 -27.08 -7.89
N TYR A 179 3.01 -27.69 -7.28
CA TYR A 179 1.59 -27.52 -7.59
C TYR A 179 0.87 -27.11 -6.30
N ALA A 180 1.20 -25.91 -5.81
CA ALA A 180 0.84 -25.52 -4.46
C ALA A 180 -0.68 -25.39 -4.26
N GLN A 181 -1.11 -25.66 -3.03
CA GLN A 181 -2.47 -25.39 -2.54
C GLN A 181 -2.41 -24.27 -1.48
N PRO A 182 -3.56 -23.66 -1.12
CA PRO A 182 -3.59 -22.65 -0.08
C PRO A 182 -3.00 -23.13 1.24
N VAL A 183 -2.22 -22.26 1.89
CA VAL A 183 -1.58 -22.49 3.19
C VAL A 183 -1.91 -21.36 4.16
N LEU A 184 -1.93 -21.67 5.46
CA LEU A 184 -1.92 -20.69 6.54
C LEU A 184 -0.53 -20.62 7.12
N VAL A 185 -0.01 -19.42 7.35
CA VAL A 185 1.37 -19.21 7.81
C VAL A 185 1.38 -18.27 9.00
N PHE A 186 1.85 -18.78 10.14
CA PHE A 186 2.17 -17.95 11.29
C PHE A 186 3.57 -17.34 11.11
N VAL A 187 3.64 -16.03 11.28
CA VAL A 187 4.84 -15.21 11.17
C VAL A 187 5.13 -14.59 12.53
N GLY A 188 6.33 -14.83 13.02
CA GLY A 188 6.87 -14.26 14.25
C GLY A 188 8.00 -13.29 13.97
N TYR A 189 8.48 -12.70 15.06
CA TYR A 189 9.65 -11.82 15.06
C TYR A 189 10.56 -12.30 16.20
N GLU A 190 11.73 -12.83 15.85
CA GLU A 190 12.63 -13.47 16.82
C GLU A 190 13.65 -12.49 17.41
N GLU A 191 14.76 -12.26 16.69
CA GLU A 191 15.88 -11.43 17.16
C GLU A 191 15.63 -9.93 16.94
N PHE A 192 15.03 -9.58 15.81
CA PHE A 192 14.76 -8.19 15.42
C PHE A 192 13.27 -7.95 15.36
N ARG A 193 12.83 -6.78 15.85
CA ARG A 193 11.40 -6.43 15.95
C ARG A 193 10.73 -6.34 14.58
N ASP A 194 11.44 -5.82 13.59
CA ASP A 194 10.86 -5.45 12.30
C ASP A 194 11.16 -6.49 11.21
N GLU A 195 11.84 -7.59 11.58
CA GLU A 195 12.31 -8.60 10.64
C GLU A 195 11.57 -9.93 10.87
N PRO A 196 10.63 -10.31 9.99
CA PRO A 196 9.80 -11.49 10.18
C PRO A 196 10.62 -12.78 9.98
N ASP A 197 10.25 -13.83 10.71
CA ASP A 197 10.93 -15.13 10.69
C ASP A 197 10.51 -16.04 9.51
N ILE A 198 9.69 -15.53 8.59
CA ILE A 198 9.20 -16.27 7.42
C ILE A 198 9.61 -15.60 6.11
N GLU A 199 10.08 -16.43 5.18
CA GLU A 199 10.27 -16.10 3.77
C GLU A 199 9.31 -16.92 2.89
N ILE A 200 8.62 -16.24 1.99
CA ILE A 200 7.76 -16.83 0.98
C ILE A 200 8.40 -16.61 -0.40
N ILE A 201 8.62 -17.70 -1.12
CA ILE A 201 9.06 -17.68 -2.51
C ILE A 201 8.00 -18.37 -3.35
N ALA A 202 7.49 -17.68 -4.36
CA ALA A 202 6.57 -18.28 -5.31
C ALA A 202 6.91 -17.88 -6.75
N SER A 203 6.52 -18.74 -7.68
CA SER A 203 6.63 -18.43 -9.11
C SER A 203 5.54 -19.14 -9.86
N ASP A 204 4.94 -18.43 -10.82
CA ASP A 204 4.04 -19.05 -11.78
C ASP A 204 4.86 -19.64 -12.93
N SER A 205 4.92 -20.97 -13.01
CA SER A 205 5.61 -21.68 -14.09
C SER A 205 4.91 -21.53 -15.46
N GLY A 206 3.68 -21.00 -15.48
CA GLY A 206 2.86 -20.69 -16.66
C GLY A 206 3.16 -19.34 -17.32
N GLY A 207 3.96 -18.47 -16.69
CA GLY A 207 4.50 -17.24 -17.28
C GLY A 207 3.56 -16.02 -17.27
N ALA A 208 2.46 -16.04 -16.51
CA ALA A 208 1.65 -14.86 -16.26
C ALA A 208 2.11 -14.12 -14.99
N GLY A 209 2.37 -14.85 -13.91
CA GLY A 209 2.90 -14.31 -12.66
C GLY A 209 4.43 -14.16 -12.63
N GLY A 210 4.92 -13.15 -11.91
CA GLY A 210 6.36 -12.93 -11.68
C GLY A 210 6.99 -13.91 -10.69
N LEU A 211 8.30 -13.82 -10.49
CA LEU A 211 8.98 -14.43 -9.34
C LEU A 211 8.77 -13.51 -8.14
N VAL A 212 8.26 -14.06 -7.04
CA VAL A 212 8.13 -13.33 -5.77
C VAL A 212 9.08 -13.91 -4.73
N THR A 213 9.74 -13.02 -3.99
CA THR A 213 10.43 -13.31 -2.74
C THR A 213 9.93 -12.27 -1.75
N TRP A 214 9.31 -12.73 -0.67
CA TRP A 214 8.53 -11.88 0.23
C TRP A 214 8.75 -12.28 1.69
N TYR A 215 8.86 -11.27 2.53
CA TYR A 215 8.94 -11.38 3.99
C TYR A 215 7.67 -10.69 4.52
N PRO A 216 6.63 -11.44 4.91
CA PRO A 216 5.34 -10.84 5.25
C PRO A 216 5.45 -9.92 6.47
N VAL A 217 5.01 -8.67 6.30
CA VAL A 217 4.96 -7.66 7.36
C VAL A 217 3.59 -7.01 7.34
N TRP A 218 2.99 -6.88 8.52
CA TRP A 218 1.79 -6.10 8.76
C TRP A 218 2.18 -4.77 9.37
N ASP A 219 2.01 -3.69 8.62
CA ASP A 219 2.38 -2.36 9.05
C ASP A 219 1.27 -1.74 9.90
N VAL A 220 1.47 -1.79 11.21
CA VAL A 220 0.57 -1.17 12.19
C VAL A 220 0.75 0.34 12.29
N GLU A 221 1.86 0.90 11.79
CA GLU A 221 2.18 2.32 11.92
C GLU A 221 1.39 3.17 10.91
N VAL A 222 1.10 2.62 9.73
CA VAL A 222 0.29 3.26 8.67
C VAL A 222 -1.21 2.94 8.72
N GLY A 223 -1.69 2.40 9.84
CA GLY A 223 -3.12 2.12 10.03
C GLY A 223 -3.55 0.68 9.73
N GLY A 224 -2.59 -0.22 9.47
CA GLY A 224 -2.84 -1.65 9.30
C GLY A 224 -2.95 -2.05 7.84
N ASP A 225 -1.83 -2.08 7.14
CA ASP A 225 -1.72 -2.57 5.76
C ASP A 225 -0.64 -3.64 5.61
N MET A 226 -0.84 -4.55 4.66
CA MET A 226 0.16 -5.57 4.34
C MET A 226 1.19 -5.02 3.36
N ILE A 227 2.47 -5.07 3.72
CA ILE A 227 3.55 -4.63 2.82
C ILE A 227 3.76 -5.69 1.74
N VAL A 228 3.35 -5.40 0.51
CA VAL A 228 3.48 -6.31 -0.63
C VAL A 228 4.68 -5.97 -1.54
N PRO A 229 5.39 -6.98 -2.07
CA PRO A 229 6.48 -6.75 -2.99
C PRO A 229 5.94 -6.33 -4.37
N THR A 230 6.62 -5.40 -5.01
CA THR A 230 6.26 -4.87 -6.33
C THR A 230 7.31 -5.24 -7.38
N GLY A 231 6.85 -5.38 -8.62
CA GLY A 231 7.66 -5.68 -9.80
C GLY A 231 7.96 -4.43 -10.62
N GLU A 232 8.13 -4.62 -11.93
CA GLU A 232 8.26 -3.50 -12.87
C GLU A 232 7.02 -2.58 -12.79
N ASP A 233 7.23 -1.27 -12.94
CA ASP A 233 6.19 -0.24 -12.88
C ASP A 233 5.34 -0.26 -11.59
N TYR A 234 5.92 -0.68 -10.46
CA TYR A 234 5.27 -0.83 -9.16
C TYR A 234 4.10 -1.83 -9.14
N ALA A 235 4.02 -2.69 -10.15
CA ALA A 235 2.95 -3.67 -10.25
C ALA A 235 3.07 -4.73 -9.12
N PRO A 236 2.06 -4.92 -8.26
CA PRO A 236 2.16 -5.80 -7.10
C PRO A 236 2.33 -7.27 -7.50
N LEU A 237 3.31 -7.95 -6.91
CA LEU A 237 3.62 -9.37 -7.12
C LEU A 237 2.83 -10.30 -6.18
N VAL A 238 2.19 -9.72 -5.17
CA VAL A 238 1.24 -10.36 -4.25
C VAL A 238 -0.06 -9.55 -4.29
N MET A 239 -1.19 -10.20 -4.52
CA MET A 239 -2.50 -9.54 -4.43
C MET A 239 -2.98 -9.57 -2.97
N ASP A 240 -3.18 -8.41 -2.36
CA ASP A 240 -3.82 -8.31 -1.06
C ASP A 240 -5.33 -8.50 -1.19
N PHE A 241 -5.88 -9.47 -0.43
CA PHE A 241 -7.33 -9.69 -0.32
C PHE A 241 -7.84 -9.62 1.12
N THR A 242 -7.08 -9.02 2.03
CA THR A 242 -7.40 -8.85 3.46
C THR A 242 -8.79 -8.23 3.66
N LEU A 243 -9.11 -7.19 2.87
CA LEU A 243 -10.34 -6.42 3.03
C LEU A 243 -11.58 -6.99 2.32
N PHE A 244 -11.47 -8.15 1.65
CA PHE A 244 -12.59 -8.69 0.86
C PHE A 244 -13.82 -9.07 1.70
N GLY A 245 -13.64 -9.23 3.01
CA GLY A 245 -14.75 -9.43 3.96
C GLY A 245 -15.47 -8.15 4.39
N ASP A 246 -14.86 -6.98 4.18
CA ASP A 246 -15.34 -5.68 4.68
C ASP A 246 -15.78 -4.74 3.54
N ILE A 247 -15.16 -4.87 2.37
CA ILE A 247 -15.47 -4.15 1.13
C ILE A 247 -15.48 -5.13 -0.04
N THR A 248 -16.24 -4.85 -1.10
CA THR A 248 -16.16 -5.72 -2.28
C THR A 248 -14.78 -5.57 -2.90
N GLY A 249 -14.09 -6.67 -3.23
CA GLY A 249 -12.74 -6.60 -3.79
C GLY A 249 -12.61 -5.71 -5.04
N LEU A 250 -13.72 -5.47 -5.76
CA LEU A 250 -13.82 -4.54 -6.88
C LEU A 250 -13.73 -3.07 -6.45
N ASP A 251 -14.19 -2.69 -5.26
CA ASP A 251 -14.09 -1.31 -4.75
C ASP A 251 -12.65 -0.99 -4.31
N TYR A 252 -11.88 -1.99 -3.90
CA TYR A 252 -10.47 -1.87 -3.51
C TYR A 252 -9.50 -2.00 -4.69
N TRP A 253 -9.84 -2.82 -5.69
CA TRP A 253 -8.96 -3.06 -6.84
C TRP A 253 -9.41 -2.43 -8.15
N GLY A 254 -10.70 -2.12 -8.29
CA GLY A 254 -11.25 -1.48 -9.48
C GLY A 254 -10.96 0.03 -9.58
N ASP A 255 -10.39 0.63 -8.53
CA ASP A 255 -9.95 2.02 -8.50
C ASP A 255 -8.41 2.07 -8.39
N PRO A 256 -7.68 2.50 -9.44
CA PRO A 256 -6.23 2.61 -9.36
C PRO A 256 -5.75 3.62 -8.31
N ASP A 257 -6.61 4.57 -7.90
CA ASP A 257 -6.32 5.52 -6.83
C ASP A 257 -6.49 4.89 -5.42
N SER A 258 -7.05 3.68 -5.30
CA SER A 258 -7.16 2.92 -4.03
C SER A 258 -6.01 1.92 -3.81
N TRP A 259 -5.09 1.77 -4.77
CA TRP A 259 -3.82 1.04 -4.59
C TRP A 259 -2.71 1.91 -4.04
N GLU A 260 -2.86 3.23 -4.15
CA GLU A 260 -2.00 4.14 -3.42
C GLU A 260 -2.43 4.09 -1.96
N PRO A 261 -1.51 3.88 -1.00
CA PRO A 261 -1.79 4.14 0.40
C PRO A 261 -2.50 5.50 0.50
N THR A 262 -3.49 5.64 1.36
CA THR A 262 -4.19 6.91 1.53
C THR A 262 -3.20 7.98 1.95
N GLY A 263 -2.73 8.77 0.99
CA GLY A 263 -1.60 9.66 1.21
C GLY A 263 -0.29 8.96 0.94
N ASP A 264 0.52 9.62 0.15
CA ASP A 264 1.96 9.46 0.02
C ASP A 264 2.63 9.59 1.40
N ASP A 265 2.44 8.62 2.31
CA ASP A 265 2.90 8.55 3.71
C ASP A 265 4.42 8.58 3.87
N TRP A 266 5.15 8.57 2.75
CA TRP A 266 6.59 8.73 2.74
C TRP A 266 6.95 10.21 2.71
N TRP A 267 7.85 10.61 3.61
CA TRP A 267 8.48 11.91 3.50
C TRP A 267 9.27 11.98 2.19
N VAL A 268 8.89 12.92 1.32
CA VAL A 268 9.47 13.07 -0.01
C VAL A 268 10.32 14.33 -0.10
N PRO A 269 11.27 14.41 -1.04
CA PRO A 269 11.91 15.67 -1.36
C PRO A 269 10.86 16.71 -1.80
N PRO A 270 10.79 17.87 -1.16
CA PRO A 270 9.82 18.89 -1.51
C PRO A 270 10.12 19.49 -2.89
N THR A 271 9.07 20.01 -3.54
CA THR A 271 9.23 20.83 -4.75
C THR A 271 9.47 22.29 -4.39
N GLU A 272 10.05 23.06 -5.31
CA GLU A 272 10.19 24.52 -5.14
C GLU A 272 8.82 25.19 -4.99
N GLU A 273 7.78 24.67 -5.66
CA GLU A 273 6.41 25.16 -5.50
C GLU A 273 5.85 24.86 -4.10
N GLY A 274 6.13 23.67 -3.55
CA GLY A 274 5.70 23.27 -2.21
C GLY A 274 6.35 24.06 -1.07
N LEU A 275 7.57 24.57 -1.28
CA LEU A 275 8.27 25.41 -0.30
C LEU A 275 8.06 26.91 -0.52
N ALA A 276 7.56 27.34 -1.67
CA ALA A 276 7.37 28.75 -1.93
C ALA A 276 6.33 29.37 -0.98
N ASP A 277 6.65 30.54 -0.46
CA ASP A 277 5.85 31.32 0.48
C ASP A 277 5.50 30.57 1.77
N THR A 278 6.46 29.79 2.28
CA THR A 278 6.34 29.04 3.54
C THR A 278 7.22 29.59 4.66
N CYS A 279 6.79 29.37 5.90
CA CYS A 279 7.52 29.70 7.12
C CYS A 279 7.70 28.43 7.96
N TRP A 280 8.93 28.18 8.40
CA TRP A 280 9.31 26.98 9.15
C TRP A 280 9.98 27.37 10.46
N VAL A 281 9.57 26.80 11.58
CA VAL A 281 10.06 27.17 12.92
C VAL A 281 10.66 25.98 13.68
N CYS A 282 11.73 26.24 14.42
CA CYS A 282 12.39 25.29 15.34
C CYS A 282 13.21 26.06 16.39
N ASP A 283 13.18 25.68 17.66
CA ASP A 283 14.09 26.17 18.73
C ASP A 283 14.49 27.66 18.67
N GLY A 284 13.50 28.56 18.56
CA GLY A 284 13.72 30.01 18.49
C GLY A 284 14.22 30.53 17.14
N TRP A 285 14.22 29.72 16.10
CA TRP A 285 14.51 30.08 14.72
C TRP A 285 13.27 30.04 13.84
N SER A 286 13.26 30.91 12.84
CA SER A 286 12.26 30.94 11.77
C SER A 286 12.96 31.06 10.42
N LEU A 287 12.65 30.15 9.51
CA LEU A 287 13.10 30.11 8.12
C LEU A 287 11.92 30.44 7.22
N ASN A 288 11.99 31.59 6.54
CA ASN A 288 11.03 31.96 5.50
C ASN A 288 11.60 31.66 4.13
N LEU A 289 10.84 30.94 3.32
CA LEU A 289 11.16 30.62 1.93
C LEU A 289 10.15 31.34 1.05
N LEU A 290 10.48 32.58 0.65
CA LEU A 290 9.60 33.40 -0.18
C LEU A 290 9.75 33.00 -1.64
N GLY A 291 8.64 32.88 -2.36
CA GLY A 291 8.61 32.66 -3.81
C GLY A 291 8.88 33.94 -4.61
N GLY A 292 9.13 33.78 -5.91
CA GLY A 292 9.11 34.91 -6.85
C GLY A 292 10.45 35.58 -7.14
N GLY A 293 11.55 34.82 -7.07
CA GLY A 293 12.85 35.25 -7.61
C GLY A 293 12.83 35.16 -9.14
N GLY A 294 12.66 36.27 -9.85
CA GLY A 294 12.62 36.31 -11.33
C GLY A 294 13.94 35.91 -12.05
N ASP A 295 14.85 35.19 -11.38
CA ASP A 295 16.10 34.63 -11.92
C ASP A 295 15.95 33.10 -12.03
N PRO A 296 16.16 32.50 -13.21
CA PRO A 296 16.07 31.04 -13.38
C PRO A 296 17.06 30.23 -12.55
N ASN A 297 18.00 30.86 -11.84
CA ASN A 297 18.94 30.20 -10.93
C ASN A 297 18.54 30.29 -9.44
N CYS A 298 17.36 30.83 -9.11
CA CYS A 298 16.81 30.79 -7.75
C CYS A 298 15.29 30.54 -7.75
N ALA A 299 14.80 29.86 -6.73
CA ALA A 299 13.37 29.71 -6.48
C ALA A 299 12.80 30.97 -5.82
N GLY A 300 13.59 31.60 -4.93
CA GLY A 300 13.23 32.87 -4.33
C GLY A 300 14.18 33.31 -3.21
N ILE A 301 13.64 34.02 -2.22
CA ILE A 301 14.41 34.66 -1.14
C ILE A 301 14.26 33.87 0.15
N ALA A 302 15.40 33.53 0.77
CA ALA A 302 15.44 32.90 2.08
C ALA A 302 15.78 33.94 3.15
N GLU A 303 14.99 33.94 4.22
CA GLU A 303 15.20 34.81 5.38
C GLU A 303 15.20 33.96 6.65
N LEU A 304 16.29 34.04 7.42
CA LEU A 304 16.42 33.33 8.68
C LEU A 304 16.41 34.32 9.83
N TYR A 305 15.45 34.15 10.72
CA TYR A 305 15.27 34.92 11.93
C TYR A 305 15.61 34.09 13.16
N CYS A 306 16.15 34.75 14.19
CA CYS A 306 16.41 34.13 15.48
C CYS A 306 15.80 34.97 16.61
N GLN A 307 15.24 34.27 17.60
CA GLN A 307 14.78 34.77 18.87
C GLN A 307 15.77 34.28 19.94
N PHE A 308 16.59 35.20 20.46
CA PHE A 308 17.65 34.85 21.41
C PHE A 308 17.14 34.52 22.84
N GLU A 309 15.96 35.04 23.21
CA GLU A 309 15.32 34.80 24.49
C GLU A 309 13.79 34.66 24.31
N ASP A 310 13.18 33.77 25.08
CA ASP A 310 11.73 33.51 25.04
C ASP A 310 10.92 34.81 25.21
N GLY A 311 10.08 35.11 24.22
CA GLY A 311 9.20 36.28 24.22
C GLY A 311 9.79 37.55 23.60
N GLN A 312 11.01 37.51 23.07
CA GLN A 312 11.55 38.60 22.24
C GLN A 312 11.03 38.54 20.79
N GLU A 313 11.03 39.65 20.07
CA GLU A 313 10.73 39.63 18.63
C GLU A 313 11.87 38.96 17.85
N TYR A 314 11.49 38.19 16.83
CA TYR A 314 12.42 37.56 15.89
C TYR A 314 13.26 38.63 15.17
N GLN A 315 14.58 38.43 15.13
CA GLN A 315 15.52 39.32 14.44
C GLN A 315 16.08 38.64 13.19
N LEU A 316 16.02 39.32 12.04
CA LEU A 316 16.60 38.82 10.79
C LEU A 316 18.13 38.75 10.92
N LEU A 317 18.70 37.56 10.81
CA LEU A 317 20.15 37.35 10.88
C LEU A 317 20.76 37.03 9.53
N TYR A 318 20.07 36.26 8.68
CA TYR A 318 20.55 35.89 7.36
C TYR A 318 19.49 36.15 6.30
N SER A 319 19.92 36.69 5.16
CA SER A 319 19.08 36.85 3.98
C SER A 319 19.86 36.50 2.72
N GLY A 320 19.19 35.89 1.76
CA GLY A 320 19.76 35.52 0.48
C GLY A 320 18.79 34.76 -0.39
N VAL A 321 19.31 33.82 -1.18
CA VAL A 321 18.50 33.05 -2.14
C VAL A 321 18.43 31.59 -1.75
N TRP A 322 17.34 30.94 -2.15
CA TRP A 322 17.17 29.50 -2.05
C TRP A 322 16.70 28.88 -3.36
N ARG A 323 16.90 27.56 -3.48
CA ARG A 323 16.32 26.70 -4.51
C ARG A 323 16.42 25.24 -4.09
N MET A 324 15.68 24.37 -4.78
CA MET A 324 15.90 22.94 -4.69
C MET A 324 16.96 22.49 -5.69
N VAL A 325 17.86 21.60 -5.26
CA VAL A 325 18.81 20.89 -6.12
C VAL A 325 18.68 19.42 -5.78
N ASP A 326 18.08 18.65 -6.69
CA ASP A 326 17.68 17.26 -6.45
C ASP A 326 16.83 17.15 -5.18
N ASP A 327 17.34 16.46 -4.15
CA ASP A 327 16.67 16.26 -2.85
C ASP A 327 17.16 17.21 -1.74
N CYS A 328 17.85 18.29 -2.12
CA CYS A 328 18.49 19.21 -1.18
C CYS A 328 17.99 20.65 -1.32
N LEU A 329 17.76 21.31 -0.19
CA LEU A 329 17.56 22.74 -0.09
C LEU A 329 18.93 23.44 -0.13
N GLN A 330 19.19 24.17 -1.22
CA GLN A 330 20.36 25.02 -1.32
C GLN A 330 20.04 26.41 -0.76
N LEU A 331 20.81 26.83 0.25
CA LEU A 331 20.76 28.17 0.81
C LEU A 331 22.05 28.93 0.47
N ILE A 332 21.92 30.11 -0.11
CA ILE A 332 23.04 31.05 -0.32
C ILE A 332 22.66 32.35 0.37
N VAL A 333 23.05 32.48 1.63
CA VAL A 333 22.64 33.55 2.54
C VAL A 333 23.84 34.32 3.10
N SER A 334 23.60 35.56 3.53
CA SER A 334 24.61 36.43 4.10
C SER A 334 24.04 37.24 5.27
N THR A 335 24.89 37.74 6.17
CA THR A 335 24.51 38.57 7.31
C THR A 335 24.31 40.06 6.95
N GLY A 336 24.25 40.39 5.65
CA GLY A 336 24.13 41.76 5.15
C GLY A 336 25.42 42.60 5.17
N ALA A 337 26.49 42.14 5.84
CA ALA A 337 27.79 42.81 5.90
C ALA A 337 28.80 42.17 4.92
N GLY A 338 28.75 42.62 3.67
CA GLY A 338 29.59 42.09 2.59
C GLY A 338 28.91 40.92 1.89
N ASN A 339 28.69 41.04 0.59
CA ASN A 339 27.92 40.11 -0.26
C ASN A 339 28.61 38.73 -0.46
N LEU A 340 29.33 38.23 0.54
CA LEU A 340 29.93 36.91 0.55
C LEU A 340 28.97 35.92 1.25
N PRO A 341 28.82 34.69 0.73
CA PRO A 341 28.07 33.64 1.42
C PRO A 341 28.62 33.45 2.84
N SER A 342 27.72 33.41 3.83
CA SER A 342 28.08 33.09 5.22
C SER A 342 28.24 31.59 5.43
N ASP A 343 28.68 31.22 6.62
CA ASP A 343 28.65 29.85 7.16
C ASP A 343 27.25 29.23 7.25
N ALA A 344 26.20 30.03 7.13
CA ALA A 344 24.82 29.55 7.00
C ALA A 344 24.44 29.15 5.55
N SER A 345 25.34 29.34 4.59
CA SER A 345 25.13 28.87 3.21
C SER A 345 25.55 27.41 3.06
N GLY A 346 24.73 26.60 2.39
CA GLY A 346 24.98 25.17 2.23
C GLY A 346 23.95 24.48 1.34
N VAL A 347 24.13 23.17 1.17
CA VAL A 347 23.21 22.29 0.43
C VAL A 347 22.77 21.19 1.38
N PHE A 348 21.52 21.26 1.83
CA PHE A 348 21.03 20.46 2.93
C PHE A 348 19.97 19.48 2.45
N PRO A 349 20.15 18.16 2.63
CA PRO A 349 19.10 17.20 2.33
C PRO A 349 17.84 17.55 3.09
N VAL A 350 16.70 17.51 2.39
CA VAL A 350 15.42 17.89 2.97
C VAL A 350 14.31 16.96 2.50
N LEU A 351 13.43 16.60 3.43
CA LEU A 351 12.20 15.88 3.15
C LEU A 351 11.03 16.65 3.77
N ILE A 352 9.89 16.64 3.10
CA ILE A 352 8.63 17.17 3.61
C ILE A 352 7.68 16.01 3.86
N ASP A 353 6.95 16.08 4.96
CA ASP A 353 5.93 15.11 5.27
C ASP A 353 4.71 15.27 4.34
N PRO A 354 3.84 14.25 4.25
CA PRO A 354 2.70 14.24 3.34
C PRO A 354 1.69 15.37 3.65
N SER A 355 1.56 15.76 4.93
CA SER A 355 0.67 16.86 5.32
C SER A 355 1.19 18.23 4.91
N GLY A 356 2.50 18.33 4.64
CA GLY A 356 3.17 19.60 4.35
C GLY A 356 3.35 20.49 5.58
N ASP A 357 3.26 19.93 6.78
CA ASP A 357 3.39 20.61 8.07
C ASP A 357 4.75 20.41 8.74
N TYR A 358 5.52 19.41 8.31
CA TYR A 358 6.83 19.08 8.87
C TYR A 358 7.88 19.00 7.77
N LEU A 359 9.04 19.62 8.05
CA LEU A 359 10.19 19.65 7.17
C LEU A 359 11.41 19.09 7.90
N HIS A 360 11.93 17.97 7.42
CA HIS A 360 13.09 17.31 8.00
C HIS A 360 14.32 17.74 7.22
N ILE A 361 15.26 18.41 7.88
CA ILE A 361 16.48 18.89 7.26
C ILE A 361 17.69 18.22 7.89
N GLN A 362 18.70 17.90 7.08
CA GLN A 362 19.93 17.26 7.51
C GLN A 362 21.15 18.15 7.23
N GLN A 363 22.26 17.86 7.91
CA GLN A 363 23.55 18.44 7.54
C GLN A 363 23.98 18.03 6.12
N ASP A 364 24.82 18.84 5.50
CA ASP A 364 25.35 18.59 4.15
C ASP A 364 26.09 17.24 4.09
N ARG A 365 25.75 16.43 3.07
CA ARG A 365 26.26 15.05 2.91
C ARG A 365 27.77 14.99 2.67
N ASP A 366 28.32 15.98 1.98
CA ASP A 366 29.68 15.93 1.46
C ASP A 366 30.70 16.51 2.45
N ASN A 367 30.31 17.60 3.13
CA ASN A 367 31.23 18.38 3.96
C ASN A 367 30.79 18.46 5.43
N GLY A 368 29.61 17.97 5.79
CA GLY A 368 29.07 17.98 7.15
C GLY A 368 28.73 19.37 7.67
N MET A 369 28.61 20.39 6.79
CA MET A 369 28.13 21.71 7.15
C MET A 369 26.71 21.62 7.69
N ARG A 370 26.43 22.41 8.70
CA ARG A 370 25.14 22.39 9.41
C ARG A 370 24.41 23.70 9.21
N PRO A 371 23.08 23.67 9.11
CA PRO A 371 22.28 24.89 9.19
C PRO A 371 22.58 25.67 10.49
N PRO A 372 22.42 27.01 10.49
CA PRO A 372 22.77 27.85 11.64
C PRO A 372 21.89 27.61 12.88
N PHE A 373 20.77 26.92 12.72
CA PHE A 373 19.85 26.53 13.78
C PHE A 373 20.15 25.13 14.35
N PHE A 374 21.24 24.47 13.95
CA PHE A 374 21.69 23.23 14.57
C PHE A 374 22.61 23.49 15.76
N ASP A 375 22.35 22.81 16.87
CA ASP A 375 23.30 22.65 17.97
C ASP A 375 24.54 21.82 17.55
N ASN A 376 25.61 21.96 18.33
CA ASN A 376 26.93 21.38 18.04
C ASN A 376 26.97 19.84 17.91
N ASP A 377 25.92 19.12 18.30
CA ASP A 377 25.86 17.66 18.24
C ASP A 377 24.75 17.13 17.31
N MET A 378 23.99 18.00 16.63
CA MET A 378 22.88 17.58 15.76
C MET A 378 23.34 17.33 14.32
N SER A 379 22.80 16.28 13.70
CA SER A 379 22.97 15.94 12.28
C SER A 379 21.70 16.12 11.45
N SER A 380 20.55 16.26 12.10
CA SER A 380 19.24 16.45 11.49
C SER A 380 18.28 17.12 12.47
N MET A 381 17.24 17.78 11.96
CA MET A 381 16.20 18.44 12.75
C MET A 381 14.89 18.51 11.96
N GLU A 382 13.78 18.52 12.68
CA GLU A 382 12.45 18.77 12.11
C GLU A 382 12.03 20.21 12.38
N LEU A 383 11.53 20.87 11.36
CA LEU A 383 10.94 22.20 11.43
C LEU A 383 9.43 22.06 11.23
N ILE A 384 8.67 22.86 11.98
CA ILE A 384 7.21 22.86 11.92
C ILE A 384 6.76 24.05 11.08
N ARG A 385 5.78 23.84 10.20
CA ARG A 385 5.21 24.91 9.39
C ARG A 385 4.43 25.89 10.25
N SER A 386 4.68 27.17 10.04
CA SER A 386 3.92 28.26 10.61
C SER A 386 3.05 28.89 9.52
N TYR A 387 1.77 29.10 9.85
CA TYR A 387 0.78 29.65 8.93
C TYR A 387 0.63 31.17 8.98
N GLY A 388 1.45 31.84 9.81
CA GLY A 388 1.41 33.29 10.00
C GLY A 388 0.33 33.77 10.97
#